data_AF-A0A3M6TUN1-F1
#
_entry.id   AF-A0A3M6TUN1-F1
#
_cell.length_a   1.000
_cell.length_b   1.000
_cell.length_c   1.000
_cell.angle_alpha   90.00
_cell.angle_beta   90.00
_cell.angle_gamma   90.00
#
_symmetry.space_group_name_H-M   'P 1'
#
loop_
_entity.id
_entity.type
_entity.pdbx_description
1 polymer ?
#
loop_
_entity_poly.entity_id
_entity_poly.type
_entity_poly.pdbx_seq_one_letter_code
_entity_poly.pdbx_strand_id
1 'polypeptide(L)'
;MVNDIASWRIRPGENQIGDQSVVDDVNIRSFQSFDQQICQEIFTKCCETWIKDALQMDLPRYCAYVGVESVFTLLSLAFSWSFYTICIYLGIVLITMLIFYLNAFNQGWKFINRSLEEDVKNIKNSYMIQSGSHFWVAVWRDKIVGMIGLFEKESYKLKIAELKRMYVSSEYRGKGVSTKLLERAVHYARIHHYDRIFLDTTSAHKDAHRFYKKHGFQLVNVRPFPQL
;
A
#
# COMPACT_ATOMS: atom_id res chain seq x y z
N MET A 1 9.08 14.48 -3.28
CA MET A 1 8.14 13.89 -4.25
C MET A 1 8.22 12.36 -4.30
N VAL A 2 8.38 11.63 -3.18
CA VAL A 2 8.41 10.14 -3.22
C VAL A 2 7.41 9.49 -2.25
N ASN A 3 6.75 10.29 -1.39
CA ASN A 3 5.75 9.80 -0.44
C ASN A 3 4.34 10.30 -0.76
N ASP A 4 4.11 10.90 -1.93
CA ASP A 4 2.83 11.54 -2.20
C ASP A 4 1.73 10.47 -2.35
N ILE A 5 0.57 10.70 -1.74
CA ILE A 5 -0.63 9.89 -1.92
C ILE A 5 -1.30 10.34 -3.21
N ALA A 6 -1.37 9.43 -4.17
CA ALA A 6 -2.12 9.57 -5.40
C ALA A 6 -3.54 9.03 -5.21
N SER A 7 -4.53 9.91 -5.36
CA SER A 7 -5.94 9.55 -5.34
C SER A 7 -6.43 9.30 -6.76
N TRP A 8 -7.05 8.14 -6.98
CA TRP A 8 -7.59 7.73 -8.28
C TRP A 8 -9.10 7.55 -8.18
N ARG A 9 -9.80 7.72 -9.31
CA ARG A 9 -11.27 7.64 -9.40
C ARG A 9 -11.73 6.96 -10.67
N ILE A 10 -12.79 6.17 -10.58
CA ILE A 10 -13.57 5.69 -11.74
C ILE A 10 -15.08 5.89 -11.51
N ARG A 11 -15.85 6.01 -12.59
CA ARG A 11 -17.31 5.88 -12.60
C ARG A 11 -17.68 4.47 -13.05
N PRO A 12 -18.35 3.64 -12.23
CA PRO A 12 -18.63 2.24 -12.56
C PRO A 12 -19.44 2.01 -13.86
N GLY A 13 -20.20 3.03 -14.30
CA GLY A 13 -21.06 2.97 -15.49
C GLY A 13 -20.42 3.40 -16.82
N GLU A 14 -19.25 4.05 -16.82
CA GLU A 14 -18.70 4.67 -18.04
C GLU A 14 -17.74 3.78 -18.85
N ASN A 15 -17.30 2.63 -18.32
CA ASN A 15 -16.41 1.72 -19.04
C ASN A 15 -16.81 0.25 -18.84
N GLN A 16 -16.92 -0.47 -19.96
CA GLN A 16 -16.79 -1.92 -19.93
C GLN A 16 -15.33 -2.21 -19.59
N ILE A 17 -15.06 -2.76 -18.40
CA ILE A 17 -13.78 -3.42 -18.17
C ILE A 17 -13.81 -4.60 -19.14
N GLY A 18 -13.06 -4.46 -20.23
CA GLY A 18 -13.03 -5.46 -21.29
C GLY A 18 -12.61 -6.79 -20.69
N ASP A 19 -13.41 -7.81 -20.95
CA ASP A 19 -13.16 -9.21 -20.59
C ASP A 19 -11.78 -9.62 -21.15
N GLN A 20 -10.74 -9.50 -20.33
CA GLN A 20 -9.37 -9.85 -20.71
C GLN A 20 -8.89 -11.00 -19.84
N SER A 21 -8.81 -12.16 -20.51
CA SER A 21 -8.27 -13.45 -20.08
C SER A 21 -8.95 -14.05 -18.86
N VAL A 22 -9.86 -14.97 -19.14
CA VAL A 22 -10.30 -15.97 -18.17
C VAL A 22 -9.08 -16.73 -17.68
N VAL A 23 -8.63 -16.40 -16.48
CA VAL A 23 -7.66 -17.22 -15.74
C VAL A 23 -8.47 -18.36 -15.13
N ASP A 24 -8.59 -19.49 -15.83
CA ASP A 24 -9.49 -20.60 -15.49
C ASP A 24 -9.34 -21.09 -14.03
N ASP A 25 -8.15 -20.93 -13.44
CA ASP A 25 -7.83 -21.45 -12.11
C ASP A 25 -8.18 -20.52 -10.92
N VAL A 26 -8.60 -19.25 -11.15
CA VAL A 26 -8.90 -18.32 -10.05
C VAL A 26 -10.38 -17.95 -9.95
N ASN A 27 -10.95 -18.24 -8.79
CA ASN A 27 -12.33 -17.95 -8.42
C ASN A 27 -12.38 -16.79 -7.41
N ILE A 28 -13.26 -15.82 -7.63
CA ILE A 28 -13.50 -14.72 -6.69
C ILE A 28 -14.79 -15.00 -5.92
N ARG A 29 -14.69 -15.09 -4.59
CA ARG A 29 -15.84 -15.29 -3.71
C ARG A 29 -15.88 -14.26 -2.58
N SER A 30 -17.05 -14.09 -2.00
CA SER A 30 -17.22 -13.27 -0.80
C SER A 30 -16.37 -13.82 0.35
N PHE A 31 -15.84 -12.91 1.17
CA PHE A 31 -15.15 -13.25 2.41
C PHE A 31 -16.06 -14.02 3.37
N GLN A 32 -15.48 -15.00 4.06
CA GLN A 32 -16.12 -15.78 5.11
C GLN A 32 -15.30 -15.67 6.40
N SER A 33 -15.95 -15.80 7.56
CA SER A 33 -15.29 -15.53 8.86
C SER A 33 -14.04 -16.40 9.11
N PHE A 34 -13.96 -17.59 8.53
CA PHE A 34 -12.79 -18.45 8.64
C PHE A 34 -11.60 -18.01 7.77
N ASP A 35 -11.80 -17.12 6.78
CA ASP A 35 -10.73 -16.55 5.95
C ASP A 35 -9.92 -15.48 6.69
N GLN A 36 -10.41 -15.02 7.86
CA GLN A 36 -9.86 -13.89 8.62
C GLN A 36 -8.35 -14.02 8.86
N GLN A 37 -7.90 -15.19 9.33
CA GLN A 37 -6.50 -15.42 9.64
C GLN A 37 -5.62 -15.38 8.38
N ILE A 38 -6.07 -15.99 7.28
CA ILE A 38 -5.32 -16.02 6.02
C ILE A 38 -5.24 -14.62 5.40
N CYS A 39 -6.32 -13.84 5.47
CA CYS A 39 -6.32 -12.45 5.00
C CYS A 39 -5.35 -11.57 5.80
N GLN A 40 -5.31 -11.75 7.13
CA GLN A 40 -4.33 -11.07 7.98
C GLN A 40 -2.89 -11.48 7.65
N GLU A 41 -2.64 -12.76 7.38
CA GLU A 41 -1.32 -13.24 6.98
C GLU A 41 -0.87 -12.63 5.63
N ILE A 42 -1.75 -12.64 4.62
CA ILE A 42 -1.47 -12.00 3.32
C ILE A 42 -1.19 -10.51 3.49
N PHE A 43 -1.96 -9.83 4.35
CA PHE A 43 -1.78 -8.42 4.65
C PHE A 43 -0.41 -8.14 5.28
N THR A 44 -0.07 -8.88 6.35
CA THR A 44 1.19 -8.72 7.08
C THR A 44 2.38 -8.99 6.18
N LYS A 45 2.35 -10.07 5.39
CA LYS A 45 3.43 -10.40 4.45
C LYS A 45 3.62 -9.33 3.38
N CYS A 46 2.54 -8.72 2.87
CA CYS A 46 2.65 -7.57 1.98
C CYS A 46 3.29 -6.36 2.66
N CYS A 47 2.92 -6.09 3.92
CA CYS A 47 3.50 -4.99 4.68
C CYS A 47 4.99 -5.19 4.97
N GLU A 48 5.44 -6.41 5.26
CA GLU A 48 6.87 -6.71 5.43
C GLU A 48 7.68 -6.38 4.17
N THR A 49 7.17 -6.73 2.99
CA THR A 49 7.82 -6.36 1.73
C THR A 49 7.86 -4.84 1.55
N TRP A 50 6.79 -4.14 1.92
CA TRP A 50 6.74 -2.70 1.85
C TRP A 50 7.72 -2.01 2.81
N ILE A 51 7.93 -2.53 4.03
CA ILE A 51 8.92 -2.00 4.97
C ILE A 51 10.33 -2.05 4.35
N LYS A 52 10.68 -3.18 3.71
CA LYS A 52 11.98 -3.33 3.03
C LYS A 52 12.14 -2.30 1.90
N ASP A 53 11.10 -2.12 1.09
CA ASP A 53 11.10 -1.16 0.00
C ASP A 53 11.19 0.29 0.50
N ALA A 54 10.46 0.62 1.57
CA ALA A 54 10.52 1.93 2.23
C ALA A 54 11.93 2.24 2.77
N LEU A 55 12.58 1.25 3.39
CA LEU A 55 13.96 1.38 3.88
C LEU A 55 14.95 1.67 2.73
N GLN A 56 14.82 0.97 1.60
CA GLN A 56 15.63 1.24 0.41
C GLN A 56 15.38 2.63 -0.17
N MET A 57 14.16 3.15 -0.04
CA MET A 57 13.77 4.44 -0.59
C MET A 57 14.31 5.63 0.22
N ASP A 58 14.41 5.50 1.54
CA ASP A 58 14.98 6.55 2.40
C ASP A 58 16.52 6.46 2.51
N LEU A 59 17.13 5.35 2.09
CA LEU A 59 18.59 5.15 2.08
C LEU A 59 19.38 6.27 1.38
N PRO A 60 18.99 6.78 0.19
CA PRO A 60 19.73 7.87 -0.48
C PRO A 60 19.74 9.16 0.32
N ARG A 61 18.68 9.46 1.08
CA ARG A 61 18.61 10.65 1.94
C ARG A 61 19.58 10.52 3.11
N TYR A 62 19.64 9.33 3.70
CA TYR A 62 20.62 9.03 4.74
C TYR A 62 22.06 9.14 4.20
N CYS A 63 22.33 8.60 3.02
CA CYS A 63 23.65 8.75 2.38
C CYS A 63 24.03 10.22 2.13
N ALA A 64 23.06 11.07 1.73
CA ALA A 64 23.30 12.50 1.57
C ALA A 64 23.65 13.18 2.92
N TYR A 65 22.94 12.84 3.99
CA TYR A 65 23.23 13.34 5.33
C TYR A 65 24.63 12.94 5.81
N VAL A 66 24.99 11.65 5.70
CA VAL A 66 26.35 11.16 6.03
C VAL A 66 27.42 11.83 5.16
N GLY A 67 27.11 12.11 3.89
CA GLY A 67 28.00 12.84 2.99
C GLY A 67 28.32 14.25 3.48
N VAL A 68 27.31 14.99 3.96
CA VAL A 68 27.50 16.32 4.55
C VAL A 68 28.36 16.25 5.81
N GLU A 69 28.08 15.30 6.70
CA GLU A 69 28.85 15.07 7.93
C GLU A 69 30.33 14.71 7.61
N SER A 70 30.56 13.94 6.54
CA SER A 70 31.91 13.57 6.08
C SER A 70 32.75 14.79 5.68
N VAL A 71 32.13 15.81 5.06
CA VAL A 71 32.83 17.05 4.65
C VAL A 71 33.33 17.83 5.88
N PHE A 72 32.51 17.95 6.92
CA PHE A 72 32.92 18.62 8.17
C PHE A 72 34.08 17.91 8.86
N THR A 73 34.08 16.58 8.87
CA THR A 73 35.17 15.80 9.44
C THR A 73 36.48 15.97 8.67
N LEU A 74 36.43 16.00 7.34
CA LEU A 74 37.61 16.26 6.50
C LEU A 74 38.22 17.65 6.75
N LEU A 75 37.38 18.68 6.93
CA LEU A 75 37.83 20.03 7.30
C LEU A 75 38.51 20.05 8.68
N SER A 76 37.94 19.32 9.65
CA SER A 76 38.51 19.21 11.00
C SER A 76 39.86 18.47 11.02
N LEU A 77 39.98 17.39 10.25
CA LEU A 77 41.22 16.62 10.10
C LEU A 77 42.34 17.45 9.48
N ALA A 78 42.03 18.29 8.48
CA ALA A 78 43.01 19.17 7.83
C ALA A 78 43.63 20.18 8.81
N PHE A 79 42.90 20.56 9.87
CA PHE A 79 43.37 21.52 10.88
C PHE A 79 44.06 20.85 12.08
N SER A 80 43.57 19.69 12.51
CA SER A 80 43.93 19.11 13.82
C SER A 80 44.81 17.86 13.77
N TRP A 81 44.91 17.16 12.62
CA TRP A 81 45.71 15.94 12.43
C TRP A 81 45.56 14.88 13.56
N SER A 82 44.38 14.81 14.16
CA SER A 82 44.13 13.97 15.34
C SER A 82 43.27 12.76 15.01
N PHE A 83 43.80 11.57 15.31
CA PHE A 83 43.09 10.29 15.15
C PHE A 83 41.80 10.20 16.00
N TYR A 84 41.73 10.97 17.09
CA TYR A 84 40.57 11.01 17.98
C TYR A 84 39.30 11.53 17.27
N THR A 85 39.46 12.44 16.30
CA THR A 85 38.34 12.99 15.51
C THR A 85 37.66 11.93 14.65
N ILE A 86 38.42 10.95 14.14
CA ILE A 86 37.91 9.83 13.35
C ILE A 86 37.09 8.89 14.23
N CYS A 87 37.59 8.57 15.43
CA CYS A 87 36.87 7.71 16.38
C CYS A 87 35.52 8.30 16.79
N ILE A 88 35.46 9.60 17.08
CA ILE A 88 34.20 10.30 17.39
C ILE A 88 33.25 10.26 16.18
N TYR A 89 33.76 10.57 14.99
CA TYR A 89 32.96 10.56 13.77
C TYR A 89 32.33 9.19 13.48
N LEU A 90 33.11 8.11 13.59
CA LEU A 90 32.58 6.75 13.43
C LEU A 90 31.48 6.43 14.46
N GLY A 91 31.64 6.87 15.70
CA GLY A 91 30.60 6.77 16.72
C GLY A 91 29.31 7.50 16.34
N ILE A 92 29.41 8.74 15.83
CA ILE A 92 28.26 9.53 15.36
C ILE A 92 27.59 8.86 14.16
N VAL A 93 28.35 8.35 13.19
CA VAL A 93 27.80 7.62 12.04
C VAL A 93 27.03 6.37 12.49
N LEU A 94 27.56 5.60 13.44
CA LEU A 94 26.86 4.43 13.98
C LEU A 94 25.57 4.81 14.73
N ILE A 95 25.61 5.87 15.53
CA ILE A 95 24.43 6.37 16.26
C ILE A 95 23.36 6.87 15.28
N THR A 96 23.74 7.67 14.29
CA THR A 96 22.79 8.19 13.28
C THR A 96 22.24 7.07 12.39
N MET A 97 23.03 6.05 12.07
CA MET A 97 22.57 4.84 11.39
C MET A 97 21.50 4.10 12.22
N LEU A 98 21.75 3.94 13.53
CA LEU A 98 20.80 3.31 14.45
C LEU A 98 19.50 4.12 14.54
N ILE A 99 19.59 5.44 14.72
CA ILE A 99 18.43 6.33 14.78
C ILE A 99 17.62 6.25 13.48
N PHE A 100 18.29 6.26 12.33
CA PHE A 100 17.64 6.09 11.02
C PHE A 100 16.88 4.77 10.93
N TYR A 101 17.53 3.66 11.29
CA TYR A 101 16.90 2.34 11.28
C TYR A 101 15.69 2.25 12.22
N LEU A 102 15.82 2.76 13.46
CA LEU A 102 14.72 2.78 14.43
C LEU A 102 13.55 3.64 13.95
N ASN A 103 13.82 4.81 13.37
CA ASN A 103 12.78 5.70 12.83
C ASN A 103 12.07 5.08 11.64
N ALA A 104 12.80 4.46 10.71
CA ALA A 104 12.22 3.76 9.56
C ALA A 104 11.35 2.58 10.01
N PHE A 105 11.86 1.76 10.95
CA PHE A 105 11.11 0.64 11.51
C PHE A 105 9.84 1.10 12.23
N ASN A 106 9.95 2.15 13.07
CA ASN A 106 8.81 2.69 13.81
C ASN A 106 7.74 3.27 12.88
N GLN A 107 8.12 3.96 11.80
CA GLN A 107 7.16 4.44 10.80
C GLN A 107 6.43 3.29 10.10
N GLY A 108 7.17 2.25 9.70
CA GLY A 108 6.58 1.03 9.14
C GLY A 108 5.59 0.38 10.08
N TRP A 109 5.99 0.20 11.35
CA TRP A 109 5.15 -0.42 12.38
C TRP A 109 3.88 0.39 12.68
N LYS A 110 3.99 1.72 12.79
CA LYS A 110 2.83 2.62 12.98
C LYS A 110 1.82 2.49 11.84
N PHE A 111 2.29 2.40 10.59
CA PHE A 111 1.40 2.23 9.43
C PHE A 111 0.67 0.89 9.45
N ILE A 112 1.39 -0.19 9.75
CA ILE A 112 0.83 -1.55 9.85
C ILE A 112 -0.22 -1.62 10.95
N ASN A 113 0.11 -1.16 12.16
CA ASN A 113 -0.81 -1.20 13.29
C ASN A 113 -2.08 -0.41 13.00
N ARG A 114 -1.93 0.81 12.46
CA ARG A 114 -3.09 1.61 12.08
C ARG A 114 -3.95 0.90 11.04
N SER A 115 -3.34 0.35 9.99
CA SER A 115 -4.07 -0.37 8.95
C SER A 115 -4.76 -1.63 9.46
N LEU A 116 -4.11 -2.37 10.37
CA LEU A 116 -4.70 -3.53 11.03
C LEU A 116 -5.89 -3.11 11.89
N GLU A 117 -5.72 -2.09 12.73
CA GLU A 117 -6.74 -1.63 13.67
C GLU A 117 -7.96 -1.02 12.98
N GLU A 118 -7.77 -0.31 11.86
CA GLU A 118 -8.84 0.34 11.12
C GLU A 118 -9.89 -0.65 10.57
N ASP A 119 -9.46 -1.72 9.89
CA ASP A 119 -10.40 -2.57 9.15
C ASP A 119 -9.98 -4.03 8.95
N VAL A 120 -8.68 -4.36 8.94
CA VAL A 120 -8.21 -5.75 8.72
C VAL A 120 -8.35 -6.62 9.96
N LYS A 121 -8.29 -6.05 11.18
CA LYS A 121 -8.44 -6.80 12.44
C LYS A 121 -9.79 -7.50 12.55
N ASN A 122 -10.84 -6.90 11.98
CA ASN A 122 -12.18 -7.48 11.98
C ASN A 122 -12.90 -7.18 10.65
N ILE A 123 -12.49 -7.89 9.59
CA ILE A 123 -13.00 -7.70 8.22
C ILE A 123 -14.52 -7.88 8.19
N LYS A 124 -15.04 -8.87 8.95
CA LYS A 124 -16.48 -9.12 9.05
C LYS A 124 -17.23 -7.86 9.50
N ASN A 125 -16.82 -7.25 10.61
CA ASN A 125 -17.50 -6.09 11.15
C ASN A 125 -17.33 -4.85 10.26
N SER A 126 -16.14 -4.66 9.70
CA SER A 126 -15.83 -3.47 8.88
C SER A 126 -16.46 -3.50 7.50
N TYR A 127 -16.59 -4.67 6.86
CA TYR A 127 -16.99 -4.76 5.46
C TYR A 127 -18.25 -5.60 5.21
N MET A 128 -18.59 -6.54 6.07
CA MET A 128 -19.64 -7.53 5.76
C MET A 128 -20.97 -7.26 6.46
N ILE A 129 -20.98 -6.43 7.52
CA ILE A 129 -22.21 -6.09 8.26
C ILE A 129 -22.85 -4.82 7.70
N GLN A 130 -22.04 -3.80 7.41
CA GLN A 130 -22.55 -2.52 6.93
C GLN A 130 -23.08 -2.65 5.50
N SER A 131 -24.30 -2.18 5.26
CA SER A 131 -24.87 -2.10 3.93
C SER A 131 -23.97 -1.29 3.01
N GLY A 132 -23.69 -1.82 1.82
CA GLY A 132 -22.93 -1.12 0.77
C GLY A 132 -21.41 -1.29 0.83
N SER A 133 -20.86 -1.80 1.93
CA SER A 133 -19.49 -2.31 1.94
C SER A 133 -19.48 -3.81 1.63
N HIS A 134 -18.36 -4.31 1.08
CA HIS A 134 -18.17 -5.74 0.88
C HIS A 134 -16.70 -6.11 0.75
N PHE A 135 -16.36 -7.36 1.03
CA PHE A 135 -15.00 -7.88 0.91
C PHE A 135 -14.96 -9.19 0.12
N TRP A 136 -13.99 -9.33 -0.77
CA TRP A 136 -13.78 -10.54 -1.57
C TRP A 136 -12.38 -11.07 -1.42
N VAL A 137 -12.28 -12.38 -1.61
CA VAL A 137 -11.03 -13.12 -1.67
C VAL A 137 -10.90 -13.80 -3.03
N ALA A 138 -9.67 -13.84 -3.54
CA ALA A 138 -9.31 -14.62 -4.71
C ALA A 138 -8.79 -15.99 -4.26
N VAL A 139 -9.43 -17.05 -4.74
CA VAL A 139 -9.09 -18.44 -4.41
C VAL A 139 -8.52 -19.11 -5.65
N TRP A 140 -7.31 -19.64 -5.52
CA TRP A 140 -6.63 -20.45 -6.52
C TRP A 140 -6.37 -21.83 -5.94
N ARG A 141 -6.97 -22.89 -6.51
CA ARG A 141 -6.84 -24.28 -6.02
C ARG A 141 -7.00 -24.37 -4.49
N ASP A 142 -8.14 -23.89 -3.99
CA ASP A 142 -8.51 -23.84 -2.56
C ASP A 142 -7.64 -22.97 -1.64
N LYS A 143 -6.61 -22.30 -2.19
CA LYS A 143 -5.78 -21.35 -1.45
C LYS A 143 -6.21 -19.92 -1.72
N ILE A 144 -6.38 -19.12 -0.66
CA ILE A 144 -6.57 -17.68 -0.82
C ILE A 144 -5.23 -17.06 -1.24
N VAL A 145 -5.25 -16.37 -2.38
CA VAL A 145 -4.04 -15.78 -2.99
C VAL A 145 -4.14 -14.27 -3.14
N GLY A 146 -5.29 -13.68 -2.83
CA GLY A 146 -5.48 -12.24 -2.86
C GLY A 146 -6.80 -11.82 -2.23
N MET A 147 -6.94 -10.52 -2.06
CA MET A 147 -8.10 -9.92 -1.41
C MET A 147 -8.35 -8.50 -1.92
N ILE A 148 -9.59 -8.03 -1.75
CA ILE A 148 -10.00 -6.68 -2.05
C ILE A 148 -11.21 -6.30 -1.19
N GLY A 149 -11.20 -5.09 -0.64
CA GLY A 149 -12.31 -4.49 0.09
C GLY A 149 -12.90 -3.32 -0.67
N LEU A 150 -14.21 -3.17 -0.58
CA LEU A 150 -14.93 -1.99 -1.03
C LEU A 150 -15.69 -1.43 0.18
N PHE A 151 -15.43 -0.18 0.52
CA PHE A 151 -15.98 0.47 1.70
C PHE A 151 -16.85 1.65 1.28
N GLU A 152 -18.10 1.70 1.72
CA GLU A 152 -18.98 2.85 1.45
C GLU A 152 -18.53 4.06 2.27
N LYS A 153 -18.32 5.20 1.59
CA LYS A 153 -18.05 6.48 2.25
C LYS A 153 -19.35 7.23 2.44
N GLU A 154 -19.58 7.69 3.66
CA GLU A 154 -20.68 8.60 3.95
C GLU A 154 -20.51 9.90 3.14
N SER A 155 -21.52 10.24 2.35
CA SER A 155 -21.53 11.43 1.53
C SER A 155 -22.96 11.90 1.31
N TYR A 156 -23.18 13.21 1.46
CA TYR A 156 -24.50 13.82 1.42
C TYR A 156 -25.14 13.89 0.03
N LYS A 157 -24.37 13.74 -1.06
CA LYS A 157 -24.83 14.01 -2.43
C LYS A 157 -24.65 12.87 -3.41
N LEU A 158 -23.66 12.00 -3.20
CA LEU A 158 -23.30 10.95 -4.14
C LEU A 158 -23.04 9.67 -3.36
N LYS A 159 -23.39 8.53 -3.93
CA LYS A 159 -23.03 7.23 -3.37
C LYS A 159 -21.62 6.88 -3.79
N ILE A 160 -20.68 6.95 -2.84
CA ILE A 160 -19.25 6.82 -3.09
C ILE A 160 -18.70 5.61 -2.36
N ALA A 161 -17.89 4.81 -3.06
CA ALA A 161 -17.12 3.74 -2.45
C ALA A 161 -15.62 4.02 -2.51
N GLU A 162 -14.89 3.52 -1.52
CA GLU A 162 -13.43 3.45 -1.49
C GLU A 162 -12.98 2.00 -1.69
N LEU A 163 -12.08 1.79 -2.64
CA LEU A 163 -11.40 0.52 -2.83
C LEU A 163 -10.21 0.46 -1.85
N LYS A 164 -10.23 -0.52 -0.97
CA LYS A 164 -9.18 -0.74 0.04
C LYS A 164 -8.64 -2.16 -0.04
N ARG A 165 -7.48 -2.35 0.60
CA ARG A 165 -6.89 -3.67 0.85
C ARG A 165 -6.76 -4.57 -0.38
N MET A 166 -6.47 -3.98 -1.55
CA MET A 166 -6.22 -4.74 -2.76
C MET A 166 -4.81 -5.34 -2.72
N TYR A 167 -4.71 -6.64 -2.48
CA TYR A 167 -3.44 -7.36 -2.41
C TYR A 167 -3.51 -8.68 -3.13
N VAL A 168 -2.39 -9.06 -3.76
CA VAL A 168 -2.18 -10.37 -4.37
C VAL A 168 -0.80 -10.87 -3.96
N SER A 169 -0.76 -12.12 -3.49
CA SER A 169 0.47 -12.82 -3.14
C SER A 169 1.45 -12.77 -4.31
N SER A 170 2.74 -12.51 -4.03
CA SER A 170 3.78 -12.30 -5.04
C SER A 170 3.86 -13.43 -6.07
N GLU A 171 3.67 -14.68 -5.64
CA GLU A 171 3.64 -15.90 -6.46
C GLU A 171 2.52 -15.93 -7.53
N TYR A 172 1.51 -15.08 -7.37
CA TYR A 172 0.30 -15.04 -8.21
C TYR A 172 0.12 -13.69 -8.94
N ARG A 173 1.10 -12.78 -8.83
CA ARG A 173 1.12 -11.53 -9.59
C ARG A 173 1.37 -11.81 -11.08
N GLY A 174 0.92 -10.91 -11.94
CA GLY A 174 1.02 -11.06 -13.40
C GLY A 174 0.07 -12.11 -14.01
N LYS A 175 -0.65 -12.88 -13.19
CA LYS A 175 -1.61 -13.92 -13.63
C LYS A 175 -3.06 -13.43 -13.66
N GLY A 176 -3.31 -12.14 -13.86
CA GLY A 176 -4.68 -11.58 -13.96
C GLY A 176 -5.52 -11.57 -12.66
N VAL A 177 -5.02 -12.07 -11.53
CA VAL A 177 -5.78 -12.14 -10.26
C VAL A 177 -6.29 -10.77 -9.79
N SER A 178 -5.43 -9.74 -9.85
CA SER A 178 -5.81 -8.37 -9.51
C SER A 178 -6.93 -7.83 -10.41
N THR A 179 -6.92 -8.17 -11.70
CA THR A 179 -7.95 -7.76 -12.65
C THR A 179 -9.31 -8.35 -12.26
N LYS A 180 -9.39 -9.66 -12.01
CA LYS A 180 -10.64 -10.32 -11.57
C LYS A 180 -11.17 -9.78 -10.24
N LEU A 181 -10.29 -9.50 -9.28
CA LEU A 181 -10.68 -8.86 -8.01
C LEU A 181 -11.29 -7.47 -8.24
N LEU A 182 -10.62 -6.65 -9.05
CA LEU A 182 -11.09 -5.30 -9.37
C LEU A 182 -12.42 -5.34 -10.13
N GLU A 183 -12.55 -6.19 -11.13
CA GLU A 183 -13.79 -6.40 -11.90
C GLU A 183 -14.95 -6.76 -10.99
N ARG A 184 -14.74 -7.67 -10.03
CA ARG A 184 -15.78 -8.04 -9.07
C ARG A 184 -16.21 -6.85 -8.21
N ALA A 185 -15.27 -6.06 -7.71
CA ALA A 185 -15.57 -4.87 -6.90
C ALA A 185 -16.30 -3.78 -7.72
N VAL A 186 -15.86 -3.53 -8.96
CA VAL A 186 -16.51 -2.56 -9.86
C VAL A 186 -17.90 -3.04 -10.28
N HIS A 187 -18.07 -4.34 -10.53
CA HIS A 187 -19.37 -4.93 -10.82
C HIS A 187 -20.33 -4.75 -9.64
N TYR A 188 -19.88 -5.05 -8.41
CA TYR A 188 -20.67 -4.79 -7.20
C TYR A 188 -21.07 -3.32 -7.10
N ALA A 189 -20.12 -2.41 -7.28
CA ALA A 189 -20.41 -0.98 -7.25
C ALA A 189 -21.47 -0.57 -8.29
N ARG A 190 -21.42 -1.16 -9.49
CA ARG A 190 -22.39 -0.91 -10.56
C ARG A 190 -23.80 -1.39 -10.18
N ILE A 191 -23.95 -2.63 -9.73
CA ILE A 191 -25.27 -3.19 -9.35
C ILE A 191 -25.87 -2.50 -8.13
N HIS A 192 -25.04 -1.91 -7.27
CA HIS A 192 -25.48 -1.14 -6.10
C HIS A 192 -25.56 0.38 -6.36
N HIS A 193 -25.49 0.79 -7.63
CA HIS A 193 -25.67 2.17 -8.09
C HIS A 193 -24.72 3.19 -7.45
N TYR A 194 -23.46 2.81 -7.27
CA TYR A 194 -22.42 3.74 -6.86
C TYR A 194 -22.07 4.71 -7.99
N ASP A 195 -22.02 6.00 -7.67
CA ASP A 195 -21.62 7.04 -8.61
C ASP A 195 -20.13 6.98 -8.93
N ARG A 196 -19.31 6.67 -7.91
CA ARG A 196 -17.84 6.76 -7.97
C ARG A 196 -17.18 5.73 -7.07
N ILE A 197 -16.06 5.19 -7.55
CA ILE A 197 -15.11 4.46 -6.73
C ILE A 197 -13.82 5.27 -6.67
N PHE A 198 -13.27 5.44 -5.48
CA PHE A 198 -11.98 6.06 -5.24
C PHE A 198 -10.99 5.06 -4.65
N LEU A 199 -9.71 5.34 -4.80
CA LEU A 199 -8.65 4.67 -4.06
C LEU A 199 -7.49 5.64 -3.84
N ASP A 200 -6.79 5.44 -2.74
CA ASP A 200 -5.53 6.11 -2.43
C ASP A 200 -4.40 5.10 -2.49
N THR A 201 -3.31 5.45 -3.18
CA THR A 201 -2.08 4.65 -3.23
C THR A 201 -0.87 5.57 -3.18
N THR A 202 0.24 5.09 -2.63
CA THR A 202 1.46 5.91 -2.59
C THR A 202 2.12 5.97 -3.97
N SER A 203 2.72 7.12 -4.29
CA SER A 203 3.41 7.38 -5.57
C SER A 203 4.54 6.40 -5.87
N ALA A 204 5.06 5.72 -4.84
CA ALA A 204 6.06 4.67 -4.95
C ALA A 204 5.55 3.44 -5.73
N HIS A 205 4.25 3.12 -5.67
CA HIS A 205 3.66 1.96 -6.33
C HIS A 205 3.34 2.22 -7.81
N LYS A 206 4.38 2.43 -8.62
CA LYS A 206 4.25 2.70 -10.07
C LYS A 206 3.45 1.63 -10.82
N ASP A 207 3.54 0.37 -10.39
CA ASP A 207 2.81 -0.74 -11.00
C ASP A 207 1.30 -0.64 -10.75
N ALA A 208 0.91 -0.24 -9.54
CA ALA A 208 -0.49 0.01 -9.18
C ALA A 208 -1.06 1.16 -10.02
N HIS A 209 -0.30 2.24 -10.22
CA HIS A 209 -0.72 3.36 -11.09
C HIS A 209 -0.99 2.91 -12.53
N ARG A 210 -0.08 2.13 -13.13
CA ARG A 210 -0.27 1.60 -14.49
C ARG A 210 -1.48 0.68 -14.55
N PHE A 211 -1.66 -0.16 -13.52
CA PHE A 211 -2.80 -1.05 -13.40
C PHE A 211 -4.13 -0.29 -13.35
N TYR A 212 -4.28 0.68 -12.44
CA TYR A 212 -5.53 1.44 -12.31
C TYR A 212 -5.82 2.29 -13.54
N LYS A 213 -4.81 2.93 -14.12
CA LYS A 213 -4.95 3.67 -15.39
C LYS A 213 -5.44 2.76 -16.52
N LYS A 214 -4.89 1.54 -16.65
CA LYS A 214 -5.33 0.54 -17.64
C LYS A 214 -6.80 0.15 -17.44
N HIS A 215 -7.28 0.09 -16.20
CA HIS A 215 -8.67 -0.26 -15.87
C HIS A 215 -9.60 0.96 -15.79
N GLY A 216 -9.21 2.10 -16.39
CA GLY A 216 -10.08 3.26 -16.56
C GLY A 216 -10.16 4.21 -15.36
N PHE A 217 -9.33 4.01 -14.32
CA PHE A 217 -9.22 5.00 -13.26
C PHE A 217 -8.43 6.23 -13.73
N GLN A 218 -8.90 7.39 -13.31
CA GLN A 218 -8.28 8.68 -13.56
C GLN A 218 -7.62 9.18 -12.27
N LEU A 219 -6.40 9.69 -12.37
CA LEU A 219 -5.75 10.38 -11.27
C LEU A 219 -6.49 11.70 -11.02
N VAL A 220 -6.95 11.91 -9.78
CA VAL A 220 -7.74 13.10 -9.41
C VAL A 220 -6.98 14.05 -8.48
N ASN A 221 -6.07 13.53 -7.67
CA ASN A 221 -5.29 14.35 -6.74
C ASN A 221 -3.96 13.66 -6.39
N VAL A 222 -2.94 14.47 -6.08
CA VAL A 222 -1.68 14.02 -5.50
C VAL A 222 -1.39 14.93 -4.31
N ARG A 223 -1.33 14.34 -3.11
CA ARG A 223 -1.10 15.08 -1.86
C ARG A 223 0.11 14.53 -1.13
N PRO A 224 0.91 15.33 -0.44
CA PRO A 224 2.03 14.80 0.36
C PRO A 224 1.49 13.79 1.38
N PHE A 225 2.26 12.74 1.67
CA PHE A 225 1.94 11.86 2.80
C PHE A 225 1.73 12.71 4.04
N PRO A 226 0.68 12.48 4.84
CA PRO A 226 0.52 13.19 6.10
C PRO A 226 1.78 12.95 6.94
N GLN A 227 2.55 14.01 7.16
CA GLN A 227 3.61 14.03 8.15
C GLN A 227 2.89 14.03 9.50
N LEU A 228 2.98 12.91 10.22
CA LEU A 228 2.46 12.78 11.57
C LEU A 228 3.33 13.56 12.55
#